data_AF-E3RD27-F1
#
_entry.id   AF-E3RD27-F1
#
_cell.length_a   1.000
_cell.length_b   1.000
_cell.length_c   1.000
_cell.angle_alpha   90.00
_cell.angle_beta   90.00
_cell.angle_gamma   90.00
#
_symmetry.space_group_name_H-M   'P 1'
#
loop_
_entity.id
_entity.type
_entity.pdbx_description
1 polymer ?
#
loop_
_entity_poly.entity_id
_entity_poly.type
_entity_poly.pdbx_seq_one_letter_code
_entity_poly.pdbx_strand_id
1 'polypeptide(L)'
;MAQAKQKIDRLYDVNVALSMMMHPIRGMAATHLDSAFSFWGKVPKTLAWSRDWIEAVDKYPAYLRLSNDCTEAFPEFPSDRKSRRSPRKCLQRFVQEMATEFNNHVREQLLDVFLAWTKEQMQLFNKGVNKALSDPQWVVYPEDDVVLAGDIPWAAWLQSRQCEELGMIQARGSSYALE
;
A
#
# COMPACT_ATOMS: atom_id res chain seq x y z
N MET A 1 32.78 3.92 -0.54
CA MET A 1 31.56 4.48 -1.18
C MET A 1 30.77 3.48 -2.03
N ALA A 2 31.38 2.45 -2.65
CA ALA A 2 30.64 1.47 -3.47
C ALA A 2 29.68 0.53 -2.67
N GLN A 3 30.05 0.10 -1.47
CA GLN A 3 29.20 -0.78 -0.63
C GLN A 3 27.95 -0.10 -0.05
N ALA A 4 27.99 1.21 0.19
CA ALA A 4 26.83 1.97 0.67
C ALA A 4 25.75 2.06 -0.43
N LYS A 5 26.17 2.26 -1.68
CA LYS A 5 25.27 2.27 -2.84
C LYS A 5 24.55 0.93 -3.04
N GLN A 6 25.28 -0.17 -2.88
CA GLN A 6 24.74 -1.53 -3.02
C GLN A 6 23.71 -1.92 -1.94
N LYS A 7 23.80 -1.32 -0.73
CA LYS A 7 22.77 -1.49 0.33
C LYS A 7 21.54 -0.62 0.08
N ILE A 8 21.72 0.58 -0.46
CA ILE A 8 20.63 1.51 -0.80
C ILE A 8 19.77 0.94 -1.94
N ASP A 9 20.38 0.32 -2.95
CA ASP A 9 19.64 -0.32 -4.05
C ASP A 9 18.70 -1.43 -3.53
N ARG A 10 19.13 -2.23 -2.55
CA ARG A 10 18.30 -3.28 -1.94
C ARG A 10 17.09 -2.74 -1.17
N LEU A 11 17.21 -1.57 -0.54
CA LEU A 11 16.09 -0.94 0.18
C LEU A 11 15.03 -0.41 -0.78
N TYR A 12 15.49 0.18 -1.88
CA TYR A 12 14.61 0.57 -2.97
C TYR A 12 13.91 -0.66 -3.56
N ASP A 13 14.60 -1.78 -3.73
CA ASP A 13 14.01 -3.03 -4.23
C ASP A 13 12.94 -3.60 -3.27
N VAL A 14 13.20 -3.61 -1.95
CA VAL A 14 12.22 -4.01 -0.93
C VAL A 14 10.96 -3.15 -1.02
N ASN A 15 11.15 -1.84 -1.17
CA ASN A 15 10.05 -0.91 -1.32
C ASN A 15 9.20 -1.19 -2.58
N VAL A 16 9.87 -1.32 -3.71
CA VAL A 16 9.23 -1.61 -5.00
C VAL A 16 8.47 -2.92 -4.90
N ALA A 17 9.06 -3.96 -4.29
CA ALA A 17 8.42 -5.24 -4.07
C ALA A 17 7.14 -5.12 -3.22
N LEU A 18 7.21 -4.46 -2.06
CA LEU A 18 6.06 -4.25 -1.17
C LEU A 18 4.96 -3.45 -1.87
N SER A 19 5.32 -2.42 -2.63
CA SER A 19 4.36 -1.61 -3.36
C SER A 19 3.72 -2.35 -4.54
N MET A 20 4.51 -3.17 -5.25
CA MET A 20 4.00 -4.05 -6.31
C MET A 20 3.03 -5.10 -5.75
N MET A 21 3.25 -5.58 -4.53
CA MET A 21 2.33 -6.47 -3.82
C MET A 21 1.08 -5.72 -3.38
N MET A 22 1.16 -4.50 -2.88
CA MET A 22 -0.03 -3.76 -2.44
C MET A 22 -0.94 -3.32 -3.61
N HIS A 23 -0.36 -2.95 -4.75
CA HIS A 23 -1.09 -2.44 -5.92
C HIS A 23 -2.26 -3.31 -6.42
N PRO A 24 -2.13 -4.64 -6.64
CA PRO A 24 -3.21 -5.49 -7.14
C PRO A 24 -4.37 -5.72 -6.16
N ILE A 25 -4.23 -5.42 -4.86
CA ILE A 25 -5.24 -5.75 -3.83
C ILE A 25 -6.63 -5.26 -4.25
N ARG A 26 -6.72 -4.02 -4.76
CA ARG A 26 -7.99 -3.45 -5.23
C ARG A 26 -8.59 -4.21 -6.40
N GLY A 27 -7.76 -4.57 -7.39
CA GLY A 27 -8.19 -5.31 -8.57
C GLY A 27 -8.67 -6.71 -8.19
N MET A 28 -7.92 -7.39 -7.32
CA MET A 28 -8.27 -8.72 -6.82
C MET A 28 -9.58 -8.69 -6.03
N ALA A 29 -9.74 -7.75 -5.10
CA ALA A 29 -10.98 -7.58 -4.34
C ALA A 29 -12.18 -7.33 -5.27
N ALA A 30 -12.03 -6.47 -6.29
CA ALA A 30 -13.09 -6.19 -7.24
C ALA A 30 -13.48 -7.46 -8.04
N THR A 31 -12.49 -8.18 -8.58
CA THR A 31 -12.76 -9.42 -9.34
C THR A 31 -13.44 -10.48 -8.47
N HIS A 32 -13.04 -10.62 -7.20
CA HIS A 32 -13.68 -11.53 -6.26
C HIS A 32 -15.15 -11.18 -6.03
N LEU A 33 -15.45 -9.90 -5.82
CA LEU A 33 -16.81 -9.43 -5.57
C LEU A 33 -17.74 -9.56 -6.79
N ASP A 34 -17.17 -9.45 -8.00
CA ASP A 34 -17.88 -9.65 -9.26
C ASP A 34 -18.03 -11.14 -9.64
N SER A 35 -17.36 -12.03 -8.92
CA SER A 35 -17.35 -13.48 -9.21
C SER A 35 -18.10 -14.30 -8.17
N ALA A 36 -18.33 -15.57 -8.49
CA ALA A 36 -18.85 -16.56 -7.54
C ALA A 36 -17.95 -16.64 -6.30
N PHE A 37 -18.52 -16.98 -5.16
CA PHE A 37 -17.77 -17.12 -3.90
C PHE A 37 -16.57 -18.07 -3.99
N SER A 38 -16.69 -19.14 -4.77
CA SER A 38 -15.62 -20.13 -5.00
C SER A 38 -14.61 -19.72 -6.09
N PHE A 39 -14.60 -18.45 -6.51
CA PHE A 39 -13.70 -17.95 -7.53
C PHE A 39 -12.24 -17.96 -7.04
N TRP A 40 -11.34 -18.25 -7.98
CA TRP A 40 -9.90 -18.17 -7.78
C TRP A 40 -9.28 -17.28 -8.84
N GLY A 41 -8.53 -16.28 -8.39
CA GLY A 41 -7.84 -15.33 -9.23
C GLY A 41 -6.69 -15.96 -10.00
N LYS A 42 -6.41 -15.42 -11.19
CA LYS A 42 -5.16 -15.72 -11.88
C LYS A 42 -4.03 -14.88 -11.28
N VAL A 43 -2.90 -15.52 -11.01
CA VAL A 43 -1.67 -14.83 -10.57
C VAL A 43 -1.27 -13.78 -11.60
N PRO A 44 -1.21 -12.48 -11.25
CA PRO A 44 -0.69 -11.45 -12.15
C PRO A 44 0.75 -11.78 -12.54
N LYS A 45 1.10 -11.63 -13.82
CA LYS A 45 2.46 -11.93 -14.31
C LYS A 45 3.55 -11.17 -13.55
N THR A 46 3.24 -9.94 -13.12
CA THR A 46 4.12 -9.07 -12.33
C THR A 46 4.44 -9.62 -10.93
N LEU A 47 3.68 -10.60 -10.45
CA LEU A 47 3.80 -11.21 -9.12
C LEU A 47 3.99 -12.73 -9.19
N ALA A 48 4.43 -13.23 -10.35
CA ALA A 48 4.75 -14.66 -10.52
C ALA A 48 5.87 -15.13 -9.59
N TRP A 49 6.68 -14.21 -9.05
CA TRP A 49 7.74 -14.45 -8.08
C TRP A 49 7.24 -14.58 -6.63
N SER A 50 5.99 -14.18 -6.34
CA SER A 50 5.38 -14.19 -5.00
C SER A 50 4.05 -14.98 -4.97
N ARG A 51 4.10 -16.22 -5.48
CA ARG A 51 2.89 -17.07 -5.62
C ARG A 51 2.16 -17.29 -4.31
N ASP A 52 2.88 -17.62 -3.24
CA ASP A 52 2.29 -17.91 -1.93
C ASP A 52 1.53 -16.70 -1.37
N TRP A 53 2.06 -15.50 -1.61
CA TRP A 53 1.39 -14.26 -1.25
C TRP A 53 0.09 -14.07 -2.05
N ILE A 54 0.12 -14.30 -3.37
CA ILE A 54 -1.09 -14.21 -4.19
C ILE A 54 -2.14 -15.20 -3.71
N GLU A 55 -1.77 -16.44 -3.41
CA GLU A 55 -2.72 -17.43 -2.90
C GLU A 55 -3.33 -17.01 -1.56
N ALA A 56 -2.54 -16.43 -0.66
CA ALA A 56 -3.04 -15.90 0.62
C ALA A 56 -4.01 -14.74 0.39
N VAL A 57 -3.65 -13.79 -0.47
CA VAL A 57 -4.46 -12.61 -0.80
C VAL A 57 -5.72 -13.00 -1.56
N ASP A 58 -5.70 -14.05 -2.38
CA ASP A 58 -6.85 -14.55 -3.13
C ASP A 58 -7.87 -15.26 -2.22
N LYS A 59 -7.39 -15.93 -1.16
CA LYS A 59 -8.24 -16.56 -0.15
C LYS A 59 -8.90 -15.56 0.80
N TYR A 60 -8.27 -14.41 1.04
CA TYR A 60 -8.74 -13.46 2.04
C TYR A 60 -10.10 -12.79 1.69
N PRO A 61 -10.39 -12.36 0.45
CA PRO A 61 -11.72 -11.92 0.03
C PRO A 61 -12.81 -12.96 0.30
N ALA A 62 -12.54 -14.25 0.07
CA ALA A 62 -13.50 -15.30 0.37
C ALA A 62 -13.76 -15.38 1.89
N TYR A 63 -12.72 -15.33 2.72
CA TYR A 63 -12.88 -15.22 4.17
C TYR A 63 -13.73 -14.00 4.59
N LEU A 64 -13.47 -12.83 4.00
CA LEU A 64 -14.23 -11.60 4.28
C LEU A 64 -15.69 -11.71 3.82
N ARG A 65 -15.99 -12.41 2.72
CA ARG A 65 -17.36 -12.67 2.25
C ARG A 65 -18.12 -13.56 3.22
N LEU A 66 -17.51 -14.65 3.68
CA LEU A 66 -18.12 -15.54 4.68
C LEU A 66 -18.41 -14.79 5.97
N SER A 67 -17.44 -14.00 6.46
CA SER A 67 -17.58 -13.26 7.72
C SER A 67 -18.65 -12.17 7.68
N ASN A 68 -19.01 -11.70 6.48
CA ASN A 68 -20.00 -10.65 6.25
C ASN A 68 -21.33 -11.16 5.66
N ASP A 69 -21.57 -12.48 5.62
CA ASP A 69 -22.72 -13.12 4.96
C ASP A 69 -22.95 -12.63 3.51
N CYS A 70 -21.87 -12.35 2.78
CA CYS A 70 -21.89 -11.82 1.42
C CYS A 70 -21.46 -12.89 0.40
N THR A 71 -22.22 -13.98 0.32
CA THR A 71 -21.89 -15.17 -0.49
C THR A 71 -22.32 -15.08 -1.95
N GLU A 72 -23.32 -14.24 -2.25
CA GLU A 72 -23.79 -14.01 -3.62
C GLU A 72 -22.86 -13.06 -4.38
N ALA A 73 -22.70 -13.29 -5.69
CA ALA A 73 -22.02 -12.35 -6.56
C ALA A 73 -22.83 -11.05 -6.66
N PHE A 74 -22.16 -9.90 -6.79
CA PHE A 74 -22.92 -8.68 -7.07
C PHE A 74 -23.62 -8.80 -8.42
N PRO A 75 -24.88 -8.34 -8.53
CA PRO A 75 -25.59 -8.35 -9.80
C PRO A 75 -24.81 -7.54 -10.83
N GLU A 76 -24.71 -8.06 -12.06
CA GLU A 76 -24.04 -7.37 -13.17
C GLU A 76 -24.58 -5.94 -13.31
N PHE A 77 -23.66 -4.98 -13.18
CA PHE A 77 -23.82 -3.53 -13.25
C PHE A 77 -25.25 -3.03 -13.43
N PRO A 78 -26.02 -2.87 -12.35
CA PRO A 78 -27.29 -2.20 -12.46
C PRO A 78 -27.08 -0.77 -12.99
N SER A 79 -27.95 -0.35 -13.92
CA SER A 79 -27.81 0.90 -14.67
C SER A 79 -27.93 2.14 -13.76
N ASP A 80 -28.55 2.00 -12.60
CA ASP A 80 -28.79 3.08 -11.65
C ASP A 80 -27.56 3.38 -10.77
N ARG A 81 -27.17 4.65 -10.69
CA ARG A 81 -26.14 5.16 -9.77
C ARG A 81 -26.38 4.75 -8.32
N LYS A 82 -27.63 4.68 -7.85
CA LYS A 82 -27.96 4.31 -6.46
C LYS A 82 -27.64 2.84 -6.18
N SER A 83 -27.99 1.95 -7.10
CA SER A 83 -27.72 0.51 -6.99
C SER A 83 -26.22 0.18 -6.96
N ARG A 84 -25.37 0.98 -7.63
CA ARG A 84 -23.91 0.87 -7.59
C ARG A 84 -23.27 1.34 -6.28
N ARG A 85 -24.01 2.02 -5.40
CA ARG A 85 -23.46 2.58 -4.16
C ARG A 85 -23.10 1.49 -3.14
N SER A 86 -23.93 0.45 -3.02
CA SER A 86 -23.68 -0.65 -2.08
C SER A 86 -22.45 -1.48 -2.47
N PRO A 87 -22.31 -1.97 -3.73
CA PRO A 87 -21.12 -2.69 -4.17
C PRO A 87 -19.83 -1.87 -4.00
N ARG A 88 -19.86 -0.57 -4.32
CA ARG A 88 -18.70 0.33 -4.14
C ARG A 88 -18.27 0.43 -2.68
N LYS A 89 -19.22 0.56 -1.76
CA LYS A 89 -18.93 0.59 -0.32
C LYS A 89 -18.36 -0.74 0.16
N CYS A 90 -18.92 -1.86 -0.30
CA CYS A 90 -18.41 -3.18 0.05
C CYS A 90 -16.98 -3.39 -0.46
N LEU A 91 -16.72 -3.06 -1.73
CA LEU A 91 -15.38 -3.08 -2.31
C LEU A 91 -14.41 -2.20 -1.53
N GLN A 92 -14.80 -0.97 -1.21
CA GLN A 92 -13.96 -0.05 -0.45
C GLN A 92 -13.59 -0.63 0.92
N ARG A 93 -14.57 -1.21 1.64
CA ARG A 93 -14.34 -1.86 2.93
C ARG A 93 -13.37 -3.04 2.79
N PHE A 94 -13.59 -3.92 1.82
CA PHE A 94 -12.73 -5.08 1.59
C PHE A 94 -11.31 -4.66 1.25
N VAL A 95 -11.14 -3.70 0.35
CA VAL A 95 -9.81 -3.18 -0.01
C VAL A 95 -9.11 -2.58 1.21
N GLN A 96 -9.84 -1.88 2.07
CA GLN A 96 -9.28 -1.32 3.30
C GLN A 96 -8.86 -2.43 4.27
N GLU A 97 -9.71 -3.41 4.54
CA GLU A 97 -9.39 -4.54 5.43
C GLU A 97 -8.19 -5.36 4.92
N MET A 98 -8.15 -5.65 3.62
CA MET A 98 -7.02 -6.35 2.98
C MET A 98 -5.72 -5.55 3.04
N ALA A 99 -5.77 -4.24 2.77
CA ALA A 99 -4.59 -3.39 2.83
C ALA A 99 -4.08 -3.21 4.27
N THR A 100 -4.99 -3.06 5.25
CA THR A 100 -4.64 -3.01 6.68
C THR A 100 -3.97 -4.30 7.12
N GLU A 101 -4.53 -5.47 6.77
CA GLU A 101 -3.94 -6.76 7.13
C GLU A 101 -2.57 -6.96 6.49
N PHE A 102 -2.41 -6.57 5.21
CA PHE A 102 -1.12 -6.57 4.55
C PHE A 102 -0.10 -5.69 5.28
N ASN A 103 -0.47 -4.46 5.61
CA ASN A 103 0.42 -3.52 6.31
C ASN A 103 0.83 -4.04 7.70
N ASN A 104 -0.12 -4.61 8.45
CA ASN A 104 0.14 -5.23 9.74
C ASN A 104 1.12 -6.38 9.61
N HIS A 105 0.91 -7.27 8.64
CA HIS A 105 1.80 -8.39 8.40
C HIS A 105 3.21 -7.94 8.00
N VAL A 106 3.32 -6.95 7.10
CA VAL A 106 4.62 -6.37 6.72
C VAL A 106 5.32 -5.75 7.93
N ARG A 107 4.58 -5.00 8.74
CA ARG A 107 5.10 -4.39 9.97
C ARG A 107 5.60 -5.44 10.94
N GLU A 108 4.83 -6.49 11.21
CA GLU A 108 5.20 -7.56 12.14
C GLU A 108 6.44 -8.34 11.66
N GLN A 109 6.47 -8.73 10.38
CA GLN A 109 7.54 -9.56 9.85
C GLN A 109 8.86 -8.80 9.63
N LEU A 110 8.78 -7.50 9.37
CA LEU A 110 9.95 -6.67 9.06
C LEU A 110 10.23 -5.60 10.12
N LEU A 111 9.59 -5.67 11.29
CA LEU A 111 9.71 -4.66 12.35
C LEU A 111 11.17 -4.35 12.69
N ASP A 112 11.96 -5.39 12.97
CA ASP A 112 13.36 -5.25 13.34
C ASP A 112 14.20 -4.65 12.21
N VAL A 113 13.83 -4.90 10.95
CA VAL A 113 14.49 -4.32 9.78
C VAL A 113 14.22 -2.82 9.72
N PHE A 114 12.96 -2.40 9.88
CA PHE A 114 12.58 -0.99 9.89
C PHE A 114 13.21 -0.24 11.07
N LEU A 115 13.23 -0.84 12.26
CA LEU A 115 13.86 -0.24 13.44
C LEU A 115 15.39 -0.10 13.32
N ALA A 116 16.03 -0.93 12.50
CA ALA A 116 17.47 -0.86 12.25
C ALA A 116 17.86 0.18 11.17
N TRP A 117 16.90 0.81 10.49
CA TRP A 117 17.20 1.77 9.43
C TRP A 117 17.65 3.12 9.96
N THR A 118 18.57 3.75 9.22
CA THR A 118 18.90 5.16 9.43
C THR A 118 17.78 6.06 8.91
N LYS A 119 17.77 7.32 9.36
CA LYS A 119 16.80 8.33 8.91
C LYS A 119 16.80 8.49 7.39
N GLU A 120 17.97 8.47 6.76
CA GLU A 120 18.11 8.59 5.30
C GLU A 120 17.51 7.37 4.59
N GLN A 121 17.64 6.18 5.18
CA GLN A 121 17.06 4.95 4.63
C GLN A 121 15.53 5.00 4.72
N MET A 122 14.97 5.47 5.85
CA MET A 122 13.53 5.65 6.03
C MET A 122 12.96 6.70 5.04
N GLN A 123 13.64 7.83 4.85
CA GLN A 123 13.22 8.85 3.87
C GLN A 123 13.23 8.32 2.43
N LEU A 124 14.25 7.54 2.05
CA LEU A 124 14.32 6.90 0.73
C LEU A 124 13.21 5.87 0.56
N PHE A 125 12.89 5.12 1.60
CA PHE A 125 11.76 4.20 1.60
C PHE A 125 10.43 4.95 1.44
N ASN A 126 10.16 5.97 2.25
CA ASN A 126 8.95 6.80 2.14
C ASN A 126 8.79 7.40 0.73
N LYS A 127 9.89 7.84 0.11
CA LYS A 127 9.90 8.29 -1.29
C LYS A 127 9.51 7.19 -2.28
N GLY A 128 10.03 5.98 -2.10
CA GLY A 128 9.68 4.83 -2.91
C GLY A 128 8.18 4.49 -2.79
N VAL A 129 7.65 4.46 -1.57
CA VAL A 129 6.24 4.18 -1.31
C VAL A 129 5.38 5.24 -1.98
N ASN A 130 5.70 6.52 -1.80
CA ASN A 130 4.95 7.60 -2.42
C ASN A 130 4.96 7.48 -3.95
N LYS A 131 6.12 7.23 -4.57
CA LYS A 131 6.22 7.04 -6.03
C LYS A 131 5.36 5.89 -6.55
N ALA A 132 5.18 4.83 -5.75
CA ALA A 132 4.40 3.68 -6.17
C ALA A 132 2.89 3.82 -5.91
N LEU A 133 2.49 4.65 -4.93
CA LEU A 133 1.09 4.82 -4.52
C LEU A 133 0.47 6.14 -4.97
N SER A 134 1.27 7.12 -5.39
CA SER A 134 0.84 8.48 -5.67
C SER A 134 1.71 9.13 -6.76
N ASP A 135 1.08 9.99 -7.58
CA ASP A 135 1.76 10.74 -8.63
C ASP A 135 2.62 11.92 -8.11
N PRO A 136 2.17 12.76 -7.15
CA PRO A 136 2.98 13.89 -6.70
C PRO A 136 4.18 13.41 -5.88
N GLN A 137 5.39 13.79 -6.31
CA GLN A 137 6.62 13.54 -5.57
C GLN A 137 7.01 14.76 -4.74
N TRP A 138 7.26 14.54 -3.45
CA TRP A 138 7.76 15.57 -2.54
C TRP A 138 9.28 15.70 -2.60
N VAL A 139 9.78 16.89 -2.27
CA VAL A 139 11.22 17.18 -2.17
C VAL A 139 11.80 16.56 -0.90
N VAL A 140 11.04 16.60 0.19
CA VAL A 140 11.40 16.08 1.52
C VAL A 140 10.38 15.05 1.94
N TYR A 141 10.86 13.99 2.58
CA TYR A 141 10.03 12.98 3.21
C TYR A 141 10.28 12.96 4.73
N PRO A 142 9.28 12.52 5.52
CA PRO A 142 9.44 12.37 6.96
C PRO A 142 10.56 11.42 7.31
N GLU A 143 11.19 11.67 8.46
CA GLU A 143 12.18 10.78 9.07
C GLU A 143 11.52 9.55 9.73
N ASP A 144 10.23 9.64 10.03
CA ASP A 144 9.43 8.52 10.55
C ASP A 144 9.08 7.55 9.40
N ASP A 145 9.11 6.25 9.68
CA ASP A 145 8.79 5.23 8.70
C ASP A 145 7.26 5.05 8.55
N VAL A 146 6.75 5.09 7.32
CA VAL A 146 5.32 4.94 7.02
C VAL A 146 4.74 3.60 7.47
N VAL A 147 5.54 2.54 7.56
CA VAL A 147 5.14 1.23 8.09
C VAL A 147 5.01 1.26 9.62
N LEU A 148 5.84 2.06 10.30
CA LEU A 148 5.79 2.23 11.75
C LEU A 148 4.68 3.19 12.21
N ALA A 149 4.17 4.02 11.29
CA ALA A 149 3.09 4.97 11.56
C ALA A 149 1.74 4.33 11.95
N GLY A 150 1.60 3.00 11.84
CA GLY A 150 0.47 2.25 12.37
C GLY A 150 -0.71 2.11 11.41
N ASP A 151 -1.92 2.29 11.92
CA ASP A 151 -3.18 1.81 11.30
C ASP A 151 -3.67 2.65 10.10
N ILE A 152 -2.92 3.67 9.70
CA ILE A 152 -3.29 4.56 8.61
C ILE A 152 -2.74 3.99 7.30
N PRO A 153 -3.55 3.91 6.21
CA PRO A 153 -3.03 3.52 4.90
C PRO A 153 -1.83 4.36 4.50
N TRP A 154 -0.74 3.73 4.05
CA TRP A 154 0.55 4.42 3.80
C TRP A 154 0.43 5.66 2.91
N ALA A 155 -0.38 5.58 1.84
CA ALA A 155 -0.62 6.73 0.97
C ALA A 155 -1.31 7.88 1.71
N ALA A 156 -2.29 7.59 2.58
CA ALA A 156 -2.97 8.60 3.38
C ALA A 156 -2.06 9.20 4.45
N TRP A 157 -1.15 8.40 5.02
CA TRP A 157 -0.13 8.90 5.94
C TRP A 157 0.87 9.82 5.25
N LEU A 158 1.38 9.43 4.07
CA LEU A 158 2.30 10.27 3.28
C LEU A 158 1.63 11.56 2.77
N GLN A 159 0.35 11.50 2.44
CA GLN A 159 -0.45 12.66 2.05
C GLN A 159 -0.92 13.48 3.25
N SER A 160 -0.82 12.95 4.47
CA SER A 160 -1.03 13.75 5.66
C SER A 160 0.00 14.89 5.65
N ARG A 161 -0.35 16.02 6.24
CA ARG A 161 0.36 17.30 6.08
C ARG A 161 1.86 17.28 6.38
N GLN A 162 2.40 16.20 6.92
CA GLN A 162 3.80 16.02 7.23
C GLN A 162 4.73 16.26 6.03
N CYS A 163 4.48 15.69 4.85
CA CYS A 163 5.38 15.90 3.70
C CYS A 163 5.34 17.35 3.17
N GLU A 164 4.16 17.96 3.16
CA GLU A 164 3.96 19.35 2.72
C GLU A 164 4.58 20.34 3.70
N GLU A 165 4.36 20.15 5.01
CA GLU A 165 4.92 20.97 6.08
C GLU A 165 6.45 20.86 6.13
N LEU A 166 7.02 19.67 5.97
CA LEU A 166 8.47 19.48 5.89
C LEU A 166 9.07 20.19 4.68
N GLY A 167 8.41 20.13 3.52
CA GLY A 167 8.80 20.87 2.33
C GLY A 167 8.81 22.39 2.57
N MET A 168 7.77 22.92 3.23
CA MET A 168 7.70 24.34 3.57
C MET A 168 8.77 24.77 4.58
N ILE A 169 9.05 23.95 5.60
CA ILE A 169 10.09 24.24 6.60
C ILE A 169 11.47 24.27 5.93
N GLN A 170 11.78 23.30 5.08
CA GLN A 170 13.06 23.26 4.38
C GLN A 170 13.22 24.45 3.42
N ALA A 171 12.19 24.80 2.66
CA ALA A 171 12.21 25.96 1.77
C ALA A 171 12.51 27.26 2.54
N ARG A 172 11.88 27.44 3.71
CA ARG A 172 12.12 28.59 4.59
C ARG A 172 13.54 28.59 5.16
N GLY A 173 14.03 27.45 5.66
CA GLY A 173 15.39 27.33 6.19
C GLY A 173 16.49 27.54 5.14
N SER A 174 16.22 27.16 3.90
CA SER A 174 17.15 27.36 2.77
C SER A 174 17.25 28.82 2.34
N SER A 175 16.18 29.61 2.52
CA SER A 175 16.21 31.05 2.28
C SER A 175 17.08 31.81 3.28
N TYR A 176 17.21 31.34 4.53
CA TYR A 176 18.07 31.97 5.54
C TYR A 176 19.56 31.61 5.41
N ALA A 177 19.92 30.58 4.64
CA ALA A 177 21.31 30.19 4.40
C ALA A 177 21.94 30.92 3.20
N LEU A 178 21.17 31.75 2.50
CA LEU A 178 21.58 32.54 1.33
C LEU A 178 21.68 34.05 1.62
N GLU A 179 21.47 34.46 2.86
CA GLU A 179 21.80 35.81 3.39
C GLU A 179 23.14 35.77 4.13
#